data_AF-A0AAW8XW20-F1
#
_entry.id   AF-A0AAW8XW20-F1
#
_cell.length_a   1.000
_cell.length_b   1.000
_cell.length_c   1.000
_cell.angle_alpha   90.00
_cell.angle_beta   90.00
_cell.angle_gamma   90.00
#
_symmetry.space_group_name_H-M   'P 1'
#
loop_
_entity.id
_entity.type
_entity.pdbx_description
1 polymer ?
#
loop_
_entity_poly.entity_id
_entity_poly.type
_entity_poly.pdbx_seq_one_letter_code
_entity_poly.pdbx_strand_id
1 'polypeptide(L)'
;MALGNLKGLSELANVAKGKTGKQVLSVPVEDVVSKAQVRKRFRNIEELAATLVTEGQQSPIIVSPKGEDGKYVIQKGERRWRACKHADIPAIDIIVNDKDQGELDETAGELIENIQRDDLTPLEIAEALEKFVKADWKKKDIALRLGVNNSFVSSHLSLLKMPDCVRELYDGDISSDTETLNNLRLLFELNAERCRAICAVAITDGITRKQSRELLNDAKRIQEQLENVQLSGHGGDNPGAGAGAGAGAGAGAGAGGEGSGANPPPEPVTLDGGEGRGGNDDLDPLEGGLGDGTGTDNSVPDAPEKHKQPTRTTSNNEGGDALPPQEKDREWKTARADNLIFVVDVLVDTEVKRGVIMTDRVALNPSTVWVKTRGSDGKEKHLNVPASDIEILSIEG
;
A
#
# COMPACT_ATOMS: atom_id res chain seq x y z
N MET A 1 -24.36 -34.49 -27.00
CA MET A 1 -24.45 -33.07 -27.39
C MET A 1 -23.11 -32.43 -27.07
N ALA A 2 -22.23 -31.96 -27.96
CA ALA A 2 -22.06 -32.11 -29.40
C ALA A 2 -20.55 -31.95 -29.64
N LEU A 3 -19.81 -33.05 -29.66
CA LEU A 3 -18.44 -33.14 -30.18
C LEU A 3 -18.57 -33.40 -31.67
N GLY A 4 -18.73 -32.34 -32.45
CA GLY A 4 -18.92 -32.46 -33.88
C GLY A 4 -18.64 -31.15 -34.59
N ASN A 5 -17.63 -31.20 -35.45
CA ASN A 5 -17.40 -30.31 -36.60
C ASN A 5 -16.46 -29.11 -36.38
N LEU A 6 -15.17 -29.38 -36.13
CA LEU A 6 -14.09 -28.45 -36.49
C LEU A 6 -13.67 -28.74 -37.94
N LYS A 7 -14.11 -27.90 -38.88
CA LYS A 7 -13.75 -28.02 -40.29
C LYS A 7 -12.66 -26.99 -40.62
N GLY A 8 -11.41 -27.45 -40.56
CA GLY A 8 -10.29 -26.89 -41.32
C GLY A 8 -9.17 -26.25 -40.48
N LEU A 9 -7.93 -26.36 -40.97
CA LEU A 9 -6.74 -25.66 -40.46
C LEU A 9 -6.96 -24.15 -40.29
N SER A 10 -7.90 -23.57 -41.05
CA SER A 10 -8.29 -22.16 -41.02
C SER A 10 -8.93 -21.73 -39.70
N GLU A 11 -9.60 -22.63 -38.98
CA GLU A 11 -10.19 -22.32 -37.65
C GLU A 11 -9.13 -22.38 -36.54
N LEU A 12 -8.13 -23.26 -36.65
CA LEU A 12 -6.98 -23.29 -35.73
C LEU A 12 -6.14 -22.00 -35.80
N ALA A 13 -6.00 -21.41 -36.99
CA ALA A 13 -5.35 -20.11 -37.16
C ALA A 13 -6.11 -18.95 -36.48
N ASN A 14 -7.42 -19.08 -36.27
CA ASN A 14 -8.23 -18.10 -35.54
C ASN A 14 -8.32 -18.38 -34.04
N VAL A 15 -8.15 -19.63 -33.60
CA VAL A 15 -8.05 -19.97 -32.16
C VAL A 15 -6.67 -19.59 -31.58
N ALA A 16 -5.64 -19.42 -32.41
CA ALA A 16 -4.36 -18.81 -32.05
C ALA A 16 -4.40 -17.26 -31.94
N LYS A 17 -5.54 -16.61 -32.20
CA LYS A 17 -5.74 -15.20 -31.83
C LYS A 17 -6.04 -15.11 -30.34
N GLY A 18 -4.97 -15.17 -29.55
CA GLY A 18 -4.97 -14.74 -28.17
C GLY A 18 -5.61 -13.36 -28.05
N LYS A 19 -6.42 -13.19 -27.00
CA LYS A 19 -7.03 -11.94 -26.53
C LYS A 19 -6.06 -10.77 -26.78
N THR A 20 -6.44 -9.81 -27.65
CA THR A 20 -5.69 -8.59 -28.05
C THR A 20 -4.49 -8.76 -29.00
N GLY A 21 -4.50 -9.72 -29.92
CA GLY A 21 -3.41 -9.90 -30.89
C GLY A 21 -3.27 -8.74 -31.90
N LYS A 22 -2.26 -7.88 -31.72
CA LYS A 22 -1.80 -6.93 -32.75
C LYS A 22 -1.34 -7.70 -33.99
N GLN A 23 -1.64 -7.19 -35.19
CA GLN A 23 -1.28 -7.83 -36.45
C GLN A 23 0.25 -7.78 -36.68
N VAL A 24 0.83 -8.90 -37.11
CA VAL A 24 2.21 -8.96 -37.59
C VAL A 24 2.24 -8.60 -39.07
N LEU A 25 3.06 -7.63 -39.46
CA LEU A 25 3.29 -7.21 -40.84
C LEU A 25 4.72 -7.56 -41.23
N SER A 26 4.94 -8.04 -42.46
CA SER A 26 6.27 -8.23 -43.01
C SER A 26 6.62 -7.05 -43.90
N VAL A 27 7.72 -6.36 -43.62
CA VAL A 27 8.13 -5.12 -44.32
C VAL A 27 9.60 -5.19 -44.72
N PRO A 28 10.04 -4.45 -45.76
CA PRO A 28 11.45 -4.33 -46.10
C PRO A 28 12.27 -3.83 -44.91
N VAL A 29 13.43 -4.45 -44.66
CA VAL A 29 14.30 -4.06 -43.52
C VAL A 29 14.75 -2.59 -43.57
N GLU A 30 14.79 -2.05 -44.79
CA GLU A 30 15.12 -0.65 -45.10
C GLU A 30 14.01 0.35 -44.75
N ASP A 31 12.76 -0.11 -44.61
CA ASP A 31 11.64 0.71 -44.17
C ASP A 31 11.57 0.88 -42.65
N VAL A 32 12.44 0.19 -41.92
CA VAL A 32 12.54 0.28 -40.45
C VAL A 32 13.83 1.00 -40.07
N VAL A 33 13.70 2.05 -39.25
CA VAL A 33 14.79 2.91 -38.79
C VAL A 33 14.92 2.90 -37.28
N SER A 34 16.15 3.09 -36.81
CA SER A 34 16.45 3.19 -35.38
C SER A 34 16.42 4.65 -34.91
N LYS A 35 15.83 4.92 -33.73
CA LYS A 35 15.97 6.20 -33.01
C LYS A 35 17.29 6.21 -32.23
N ALA A 36 17.78 7.38 -31.83
CA ALA A 36 18.93 7.47 -30.91
C ALA A 36 18.67 6.66 -29.63
N GLN A 37 19.48 5.62 -29.39
CA GLN A 37 19.36 4.72 -28.24
C GLN A 37 20.48 4.97 -27.22
N VAL A 38 20.17 4.77 -25.93
CA VAL A 38 21.12 4.88 -24.82
C VAL A 38 22.23 3.82 -24.91
N ARG A 39 21.91 2.61 -25.40
CA ARG A 39 22.88 1.52 -25.57
C ARG A 39 23.61 1.65 -26.91
N LYS A 40 24.89 2.05 -26.85
CA LYS A 40 25.77 2.22 -28.04
C LYS A 40 26.58 0.97 -28.42
N ARG A 41 26.75 0.01 -27.50
CA ARG A 41 27.50 -1.25 -27.73
C ARG A 41 26.56 -2.45 -27.68
N PHE A 42 26.50 -3.20 -28.78
CA PHE A 42 25.78 -4.47 -28.86
C PHE A 42 26.81 -5.59 -29.08
N ARG A 43 26.79 -6.61 -28.22
CA ARG A 43 27.65 -7.80 -28.34
C ARG A 43 26.83 -8.97 -28.93
N ASN A 44 27.51 -9.89 -29.61
CA ASN A 44 26.95 -11.10 -30.21
C ASN A 44 25.84 -10.81 -31.23
N ILE A 45 26.11 -9.93 -32.20
CA ILE A 45 25.16 -9.66 -33.29
C ILE A 45 25.29 -10.73 -34.38
N GLU A 46 26.49 -11.23 -34.60
CA GLU A 46 26.88 -12.23 -35.59
C GLU A 46 26.25 -13.59 -35.27
N GLU A 47 26.27 -13.98 -33.99
CA GLU A 47 25.63 -15.20 -33.49
C GLU A 47 24.10 -15.13 -33.67
N LEU A 48 23.49 -14.00 -33.32
CA LEU A 48 22.05 -13.79 -33.51
C LEU A 48 21.67 -13.73 -35.00
N ALA A 49 22.52 -13.17 -35.84
CA ALA A 49 22.36 -13.14 -37.29
C ALA A 49 22.38 -14.56 -37.87
N ALA A 50 23.32 -15.41 -37.42
CA ALA A 50 23.37 -16.81 -37.83
C ALA A 50 22.09 -17.56 -37.44
N THR A 51 21.59 -17.38 -36.21
CA THR A 51 20.32 -17.97 -35.76
C THR A 51 19.12 -17.47 -36.57
N LEU A 52 19.07 -16.19 -36.92
CA LEU A 52 17.98 -15.62 -37.73
C LEU A 52 17.95 -16.20 -39.15
N VAL A 53 19.11 -16.51 -39.73
CA VAL A 53 19.19 -17.16 -41.05
C VAL A 53 18.72 -18.61 -40.99
N THR A 54 19.05 -19.34 -39.92
CA THR A 54 18.71 -20.77 -39.80
C THR A 54 17.28 -21.02 -39.33
N GLU A 55 16.80 -20.25 -38.35
CA GLU A 55 15.52 -20.48 -37.66
C GLU A 55 14.45 -19.43 -38.01
N GLY A 56 14.81 -18.38 -38.75
CA GLY A 56 13.92 -17.28 -39.06
C GLY A 56 13.65 -16.36 -37.85
N GLN A 57 12.85 -15.32 -38.09
CA GLN A 57 12.48 -14.37 -37.06
C GLN A 57 11.35 -14.91 -36.17
N GLN A 58 11.71 -15.50 -35.03
CA GLN A 58 10.74 -16.07 -34.08
C GLN A 58 9.89 -15.02 -33.34
N SER A 59 10.38 -13.78 -33.24
CA SER A 59 9.66 -12.70 -32.54
C SER A 59 9.67 -11.43 -33.39
N PRO A 60 8.50 -10.79 -33.63
CA PRO A 60 8.41 -9.54 -34.36
C PRO A 60 9.10 -8.36 -33.65
N ILE A 61 9.55 -7.36 -34.41
CA ILE A 61 10.10 -6.09 -33.91
C ILE A 61 8.93 -5.13 -33.68
N ILE A 62 8.91 -4.43 -32.55
CA ILE A 62 7.83 -3.47 -32.25
C ILE A 62 8.25 -2.10 -32.76
N VAL A 63 7.41 -1.51 -33.59
CA VAL A 63 7.65 -0.21 -34.23
C VAL A 63 6.50 0.76 -34.00
N SER A 64 6.78 2.05 -34.11
CA SER A 64 5.75 3.10 -34.19
C SER A 64 4.99 3.03 -35.53
N PRO A 65 3.86 3.72 -35.68
CA PRO A 65 3.24 3.94 -36.99
C PRO A 65 4.23 4.56 -37.98
N LYS A 66 3.95 4.37 -39.28
CA LYS A 66 4.77 4.88 -40.38
C LYS A 66 4.75 6.41 -40.37
N GLY A 67 5.92 7.04 -40.28
CA GLY A 67 6.06 8.49 -40.27
C GLY A 67 5.80 9.14 -41.64
N GLU A 68 5.84 10.48 -41.70
CA GLU A 68 5.70 11.25 -42.95
C GLU A 68 6.80 10.91 -43.98
N ASP A 69 7.97 10.48 -43.49
CA ASP A 69 9.11 10.01 -44.29
C ASP A 69 8.91 8.58 -44.86
N GLY A 70 7.78 7.95 -44.56
CA GLY A 70 7.49 6.59 -44.99
C GLY A 70 8.30 5.53 -44.26
N LYS A 71 8.84 5.80 -43.06
CA LYS A 71 9.62 4.83 -42.28
C LYS A 71 8.94 4.46 -40.96
N TYR A 72 9.18 3.25 -40.49
CA TYR A 72 8.78 2.75 -39.18
C TYR A 72 9.92 2.96 -38.19
N VAL A 73 9.65 3.51 -37.01
CA VAL A 73 10.68 3.73 -35.98
C VAL A 73 10.65 2.61 -34.95
N ILE A 74 11.80 2.00 -34.68
CA ILE A 74 11.93 0.91 -33.70
C ILE A 74 11.64 1.42 -32.29
N GLN A 75 10.66 0.80 -31.63
CA GLN A 75 10.40 0.96 -30.19
C GLN A 75 11.10 -0.14 -29.38
N LYS A 76 10.99 -1.41 -29.80
CA LYS A 76 11.64 -2.56 -29.14
C LYS A 76 12.16 -3.57 -30.18
N GLY A 77 13.37 -4.09 -29.95
CA GLY A 77 13.96 -5.13 -30.81
C GLY A 77 15.16 -4.67 -31.65
N GLU A 78 15.81 -3.56 -31.31
CA GLU A 78 16.98 -3.00 -32.02
C GLU A 78 18.07 -4.05 -32.35
N ARG A 79 18.41 -4.94 -31.40
CA ARG A 79 19.41 -6.00 -31.63
C ARG A 79 19.01 -6.96 -32.76
N ARG A 80 17.72 -7.32 -32.83
CA ARG A 80 17.18 -8.20 -33.87
C ARG A 80 17.21 -7.48 -35.22
N TRP A 81 16.76 -6.23 -35.27
CA TRP A 81 16.85 -5.43 -36.50
C TRP A 81 18.30 -5.30 -37.01
N ARG A 82 19.26 -5.03 -36.11
CA ARG A 82 20.69 -4.99 -36.47
C ARG A 82 21.22 -6.32 -36.97
N ALA A 83 20.83 -7.43 -36.34
CA ALA A 83 21.20 -8.76 -36.80
C ALA A 83 20.56 -9.10 -38.17
N CYS A 84 19.31 -8.71 -38.42
CA CYS A 84 18.67 -8.84 -39.73
C CYS A 84 19.41 -8.03 -40.81
N LYS A 85 19.82 -6.79 -40.49
CA LYS A 85 20.66 -5.99 -41.39
C LYS A 85 22.04 -6.59 -41.61
N HIS A 86 22.63 -7.21 -40.60
CA HIS A 86 23.94 -7.86 -40.71
C HIS A 86 23.87 -9.16 -41.54
N ALA A 87 22.73 -9.86 -41.48
CA ALA A 87 22.46 -11.09 -42.23
C ALA A 87 21.88 -10.85 -43.65
N ASP A 88 21.80 -9.60 -44.12
CA ASP A 88 21.17 -9.22 -45.40
C ASP A 88 19.76 -9.80 -45.60
N ILE A 89 18.97 -9.89 -44.52
CA ILE A 89 17.59 -10.38 -44.59
C ILE A 89 16.72 -9.28 -45.23
N PRO A 90 16.02 -9.56 -46.35
CA PRO A 90 15.34 -8.53 -47.13
C PRO A 90 14.07 -8.00 -46.45
N ALA A 91 13.34 -8.86 -45.73
CA ALA A 91 12.08 -8.52 -45.06
C ALA A 91 12.10 -8.97 -43.60
N ILE A 92 11.52 -8.16 -42.73
CA ILE A 92 11.43 -8.42 -41.29
C ILE A 92 9.99 -8.31 -40.82
N ASP A 93 9.66 -9.13 -39.83
CA ASP A 93 8.35 -9.13 -39.21
C ASP A 93 8.30 -8.06 -38.12
N ILE A 94 7.32 -7.18 -38.24
CA ILE A 94 7.06 -6.09 -37.33
C ILE A 94 5.65 -6.19 -36.74
N ILE A 95 5.48 -5.63 -35.55
CA ILE A 95 4.17 -5.29 -35.01
C ILE A 95 4.12 -3.78 -34.95
N VAL A 96 3.19 -3.19 -35.72
CA VAL A 96 2.91 -1.77 -35.63
C VAL A 96 2.12 -1.52 -34.37
N ASN A 97 2.67 -0.67 -33.52
CA ASN A 97 1.97 -0.19 -32.35
C ASN A 97 1.14 1.04 -32.77
N ASP A 98 -0.11 0.82 -33.20
CA ASP A 98 -1.03 1.89 -33.67
C ASP A 98 -1.40 2.91 -32.58
N LYS A 99 -1.00 2.65 -31.33
CA LYS A 99 -0.99 3.70 -30.34
C LYS A 99 0.14 4.65 -30.74
N ASP A 100 -0.22 5.82 -31.26
CA ASP A 100 0.54 7.04 -30.96
C ASP A 100 0.79 6.98 -29.45
N GLN A 101 1.98 6.53 -29.07
CA GLN A 101 2.35 6.51 -27.67
C GLN A 101 2.58 7.97 -27.32
N GLY A 102 1.48 8.64 -26.92
CA GLY A 102 1.61 9.92 -26.26
C GLY A 102 2.56 9.76 -25.09
N GLU A 103 3.22 10.83 -24.70
CA GLU A 103 4.18 10.88 -23.60
C GLU A 103 3.69 10.14 -22.34
N LEU A 104 2.37 10.16 -22.07
CA LEU A 104 1.73 9.45 -20.96
C LEU A 104 1.73 7.92 -21.11
N ASP A 105 1.62 7.40 -22.32
CA ASP A 105 1.66 5.96 -22.59
C ASP A 105 3.08 5.40 -22.46
N GLU A 106 4.09 6.19 -22.82
CA GLU A 106 5.51 5.91 -22.54
C GLU A 106 5.76 5.95 -21.03
N THR A 107 5.35 7.04 -20.37
CA THR A 107 5.43 7.22 -18.90
C THR A 107 4.75 6.06 -18.16
N ALA A 108 3.59 5.59 -18.65
CA ALA A 108 2.87 4.47 -18.04
C ALA A 108 3.66 3.16 -18.18
N GLY A 109 4.29 2.92 -19.33
CA GLY A 109 5.14 1.76 -19.56
C GLY A 109 6.35 1.73 -18.63
N GLU A 110 7.04 2.87 -18.49
CA GLU A 110 8.18 3.03 -17.58
C GLU A 110 7.76 2.83 -16.12
N LEU A 111 6.66 3.46 -15.71
CA LEU A 111 6.16 3.35 -14.34
C LEU A 111 5.74 1.92 -13.99
N ILE A 112 5.12 1.17 -14.92
CA ILE A 112 4.79 -0.24 -14.70
C ILE A 112 6.06 -1.08 -14.50
N GLU A 113 7.06 -0.90 -15.36
CA GLU A 113 8.32 -1.65 -15.27
C GLU A 113 9.06 -1.33 -13.96
N ASN A 114 9.12 -0.06 -13.58
CA ASN A 114 9.81 0.38 -12.38
C ASN A 114 9.08 -0.02 -11.09
N ILE A 115 7.75 0.02 -11.04
CA ILE A 115 6.96 -0.48 -9.90
C ILE A 115 7.19 -1.98 -9.72
N GLN A 116 7.30 -2.76 -10.80
CA GLN A 116 7.56 -4.21 -10.70
C GLN A 116 8.99 -4.55 -10.27
N ARG A 117 9.92 -3.59 -10.38
CA ARG A 117 11.31 -3.74 -9.96
C ARG A 117 11.59 -3.20 -8.56
N ASP A 118 10.61 -2.55 -7.93
CA ASP A 118 10.79 -1.80 -6.68
C ASP A 118 11.92 -0.74 -6.77
N ASP A 119 12.13 -0.17 -7.97
CA ASP A 119 13.25 0.75 -8.25
C ASP A 119 12.96 2.22 -7.88
N LEU A 120 11.68 2.61 -7.77
CA LEU A 120 11.27 4.00 -7.52
C LEU A 120 10.87 4.23 -6.07
N THR A 121 11.24 5.40 -5.58
CA THR A 121 10.77 5.92 -4.29
C THR A 121 9.29 6.31 -4.36
N PRO A 122 8.58 6.35 -3.21
CA PRO A 122 7.17 6.76 -3.18
C PRO A 122 6.90 8.14 -3.78
N LEU A 123 7.83 9.08 -3.62
CA LEU A 123 7.67 10.44 -4.13
C LEU A 123 7.86 10.50 -5.64
N GLU A 124 8.83 9.76 -6.20
CA GLU A 124 9.00 9.64 -7.67
C GLU A 124 7.77 9.02 -8.33
N ILE A 125 7.17 8.01 -7.71
CA ILE A 125 5.90 7.43 -8.16
C ILE A 125 4.80 8.50 -8.11
N ALA A 126 4.71 9.27 -7.02
CA ALA A 126 3.72 10.31 -6.88
C ALA A 126 3.84 11.41 -7.97
N GLU A 127 5.06 11.86 -8.26
CA GLU A 127 5.34 12.84 -9.31
C GLU A 127 5.00 12.31 -10.71
N ALA A 128 5.32 11.04 -10.98
CA ALA A 128 4.94 10.40 -12.24
C ALA A 128 3.40 10.30 -12.38
N LEU A 129 2.69 9.93 -11.30
CA LEU A 129 1.23 9.87 -11.27
C LEU A 129 0.59 11.26 -11.47
N GLU A 130 1.23 12.33 -11.00
CA GLU A 130 0.75 13.70 -11.16
C GLU A 130 0.63 14.11 -12.63
N LYS A 131 1.53 13.63 -13.49
CA LYS A 131 1.49 13.90 -14.94
C LYS A 131 0.19 13.42 -15.58
N PHE A 132 -0.30 12.25 -15.18
CA PHE A 132 -1.57 11.72 -15.66
C PHE A 132 -2.76 12.55 -15.18
N VAL A 133 -2.74 12.97 -13.91
CA VAL A 133 -3.80 13.83 -13.35
C VAL A 133 -3.82 15.19 -14.04
N LYS A 134 -2.65 15.78 -14.32
CA LYS A 134 -2.51 17.02 -15.09
C LYS A 134 -3.01 16.89 -16.53
N ALA A 135 -2.98 15.68 -17.08
CA ALA A 135 -3.56 15.33 -18.37
C ALA A 135 -5.05 14.94 -18.30
N ASP A 136 -5.74 15.26 -17.20
CA ASP A 136 -7.17 15.02 -16.96
C ASP A 136 -7.58 13.54 -16.87
N TRP A 137 -6.64 12.64 -16.58
CA TRP A 137 -6.97 11.23 -16.33
C TRP A 137 -7.60 11.07 -14.95
N LYS A 138 -8.66 10.26 -14.87
CA LYS A 138 -9.25 9.89 -13.57
C LYS A 138 -8.36 8.85 -12.88
N LYS A 139 -8.27 8.93 -11.55
CA LYS A 139 -7.49 7.97 -10.74
C LYS A 139 -7.84 6.50 -11.00
N LYS A 140 -9.10 6.20 -11.33
CA LYS A 140 -9.55 4.83 -11.68
C LYS A 140 -8.92 4.35 -12.98
N ASP A 141 -8.84 5.23 -13.98
CA ASP A 141 -8.29 4.92 -15.29
C ASP A 141 -6.77 4.77 -15.23
N ILE A 142 -6.11 5.61 -14.42
CA ILE A 142 -4.67 5.49 -14.12
C ILE A 142 -4.37 4.14 -13.44
N ALA A 143 -5.15 3.78 -12.41
CA ALA A 143 -4.99 2.52 -11.69
C ALA A 143 -5.15 1.31 -12.62
N LEU A 144 -6.20 1.32 -13.45
CA LEU A 144 -6.42 0.29 -14.47
C LEU A 144 -5.28 0.22 -15.48
N ARG A 145 -4.78 1.37 -15.94
CA ARG A 145 -3.68 1.45 -16.92
C ARG A 145 -2.37 0.89 -16.39
N LEU A 146 -2.07 1.15 -15.12
CA LEU A 146 -0.84 0.72 -14.44
C LEU A 146 -0.95 -0.69 -13.83
N GLY A 147 -2.14 -1.30 -13.80
CA GLY A 147 -2.35 -2.61 -13.18
C GLY A 147 -2.28 -2.59 -11.65
N VAL A 148 -2.59 -1.45 -11.02
CA VAL A 148 -2.59 -1.27 -9.57
C VAL A 148 -3.98 -0.95 -9.04
N ASN A 149 -4.16 -0.96 -7.73
CA ASN A 149 -5.45 -0.59 -7.12
C ASN A 149 -5.63 0.94 -7.03
N ASN A 150 -6.88 1.40 -6.93
CA ASN A 150 -7.18 2.84 -6.87
C ASN A 150 -6.62 3.52 -5.60
N SER A 151 -6.55 2.78 -4.49
CA SER A 151 -5.99 3.26 -3.22
C SER A 151 -4.49 3.54 -3.35
N PHE A 152 -3.75 2.76 -4.14
CA PHE A 152 -2.34 2.95 -4.42
C PHE A 152 -2.12 4.30 -5.10
N VAL A 153 -2.86 4.59 -6.17
CA VAL A 153 -2.79 5.87 -6.89
C VAL A 153 -3.13 7.03 -5.96
N SER A 154 -4.20 6.89 -5.16
CA SER A 154 -4.63 7.94 -4.24
C SER A 154 -3.60 8.21 -3.13
N SER A 155 -3.02 7.16 -2.55
CA SER A 155 -2.06 7.26 -1.44
C SER A 155 -0.71 7.82 -1.88
N HIS A 156 -0.26 7.55 -3.11
CA HIS A 156 0.96 8.16 -3.64
C HIS A 156 0.72 9.63 -3.99
N LEU A 157 -0.38 9.95 -4.69
CA LEU A 157 -0.70 11.34 -5.03
C LEU A 157 -0.87 12.24 -3.80
N SER A 158 -1.33 11.70 -2.66
CA SER A 158 -1.44 12.48 -1.42
C SER A 158 -0.08 12.84 -0.82
N LEU A 159 0.99 12.11 -1.14
CA LEU A 159 2.35 12.44 -0.68
C LEU A 159 2.85 13.78 -1.25
N LEU A 160 2.38 14.18 -2.43
CA LEU A 160 2.74 15.49 -3.01
C LEU A 160 2.28 16.67 -2.12
N LYS A 161 1.31 16.43 -1.25
CA LYS A 161 0.74 17.41 -0.31
C LYS A 161 1.19 17.18 1.13
N MET A 162 2.35 16.54 1.33
CA MET A 162 2.91 16.38 2.68
C MET A 162 3.32 17.73 3.28
N PRO A 163 2.98 17.98 4.56
CA PRO A 163 3.46 19.16 5.28
C PRO A 163 4.96 19.04 5.58
N ASP A 164 5.63 20.18 5.80
CA ASP A 164 7.08 20.26 5.94
C ASP A 164 7.65 19.33 7.02
N CYS A 165 7.00 19.23 8.18
CA CYS A 165 7.45 18.34 9.26
C CYS A 165 7.42 16.85 8.89
N VAL A 166 6.53 16.44 7.98
CA VAL A 166 6.47 15.05 7.47
C VAL A 166 7.49 14.87 6.34
N ARG A 167 7.70 15.91 5.53
CA ARG A 167 8.72 15.92 4.48
C ARG A 167 10.13 15.81 5.07
N GLU A 168 10.42 16.46 6.18
CA GLU A 168 11.70 16.35 6.90
C GLU A 168 12.02 14.89 7.30
N LEU A 169 11.01 14.10 7.67
CA LEU A 169 11.20 12.66 7.98
C LEU A 169 11.57 11.84 6.73
N TYR A 170 11.00 12.20 5.59
CA TYR A 170 11.30 11.55 4.32
C TYR A 170 12.69 11.93 3.82
N ASP A 171 12.99 13.23 3.77
CA ASP A 171 14.28 13.76 3.28
C ASP A 171 15.45 13.38 4.21
N GLY A 172 15.17 13.15 5.50
CA GLY A 172 16.13 12.65 6.47
C GLY A 172 16.32 11.13 6.46
N ASP A 173 15.74 10.39 5.50
CA ASP A 173 15.76 8.92 5.40
C ASP A 173 15.23 8.20 6.66
N ILE A 174 14.41 8.88 7.47
CA ILE A 174 13.84 8.33 8.70
C ILE A 174 12.64 7.44 8.37
N SER A 175 11.82 7.85 7.39
CA SER A 175 10.65 7.08 6.94
C SER A 175 10.38 7.25 5.46
N SER A 176 10.42 6.13 4.73
CA SER A 176 10.05 6.02 3.32
C SER A 176 8.79 5.17 3.10
N ASP A 177 8.11 4.75 4.17
CA ASP A 177 6.91 3.93 4.07
C ASP A 177 5.68 4.79 3.74
N THR A 178 5.08 4.53 2.58
CA THR A 178 3.92 5.28 2.06
C THR A 178 2.75 5.36 3.04
N GLU A 179 2.49 4.29 3.81
CA GLU A 179 1.38 4.29 4.76
C GLU A 179 1.68 5.22 5.94
N THR A 180 2.88 5.12 6.48
CA THR A 180 3.36 5.94 7.61
C THR A 180 3.31 7.42 7.27
N LEU A 181 3.83 7.80 6.10
CA LEU A 181 3.81 9.18 5.62
C LEU A 181 2.38 9.71 5.44
N ASN A 182 1.48 8.89 4.88
CA ASN A 182 0.08 9.27 4.72
C ASN A 182 -0.65 9.40 6.06
N ASN A 183 -0.39 8.52 7.02
CA ASN A 183 -0.97 8.62 8.36
C ASN A 183 -0.57 9.92 9.05
N LEU A 184 0.71 10.31 8.96
CA LEU A 184 1.20 11.56 9.52
C LEU A 184 0.64 12.79 8.79
N ARG A 185 0.51 12.73 7.46
CA ARG A 185 -0.14 13.78 6.67
C ARG A 185 -1.59 13.99 7.10
N LEU A 186 -2.36 12.91 7.24
CA LEU A 186 -3.74 12.97 7.74
C LEU A 186 -3.80 13.48 9.18
N LEU A 187 -2.87 13.04 10.03
CA LEU A 187 -2.77 13.52 11.41
C LEU A 187 -2.53 15.03 11.47
N PHE A 188 -1.73 15.57 10.55
CA PHE A 188 -1.51 17.01 10.44
C PHE A 188 -2.80 17.77 10.08
N GLU A 189 -3.63 17.22 9.18
CA GLU A 189 -4.93 17.81 8.82
C GLU A 189 -5.89 17.87 10.01
N LEU A 190 -5.83 16.89 10.92
CA LEU A 190 -6.67 16.85 12.14
C LEU A 190 -6.10 17.72 13.26
N ASN A 191 -4.78 17.67 13.48
CA ASN A 191 -4.09 18.41 14.52
C ASN A 191 -2.62 18.67 14.14
N ALA A 192 -2.36 19.85 13.58
CA ALA A 192 -1.04 20.25 13.11
C ALA A 192 0.02 20.32 14.22
N GLU A 193 -0.34 20.82 15.41
CA GLU A 193 0.60 20.95 16.54
C GLU A 193 1.05 19.57 17.05
N ARG A 194 0.10 18.65 17.24
CA ARG A 194 0.38 17.27 17.65
C ARG A 194 1.22 16.55 16.62
N CYS A 195 0.90 16.71 15.33
CA CYS A 195 1.70 16.12 14.25
C CYS A 195 3.15 16.61 14.28
N ARG A 196 3.38 17.93 14.42
CA ARG A 196 4.74 18.50 14.50
C ARG A 196 5.52 17.95 15.69
N ALA A 197 4.90 17.85 16.87
CA ALA A 197 5.54 17.29 18.05
C ALA A 197 5.93 15.81 17.83
N ILE A 198 5.05 15.02 17.21
CA ILE A 198 5.33 13.62 16.86
C ILE A 198 6.46 13.52 15.84
N CYS A 199 6.48 14.37 14.81
CA CYS A 199 7.55 14.37 13.82
C CYS A 199 8.90 14.71 14.47
N ALA A 200 8.94 15.68 15.39
CA ALA A 200 10.16 16.04 16.11
C ALA A 200 10.75 14.86 16.92
N VAL A 201 9.89 14.07 17.58
CA VAL A 201 10.32 12.85 18.28
C VAL A 201 10.71 11.74 17.29
N ALA A 202 9.97 11.61 16.19
CA ALA A 202 10.25 10.60 15.18
C ALA A 202 11.61 10.78 14.49
N ILE A 203 12.14 12.02 14.42
CA ILE A 203 13.48 12.28 13.88
C ILE A 203 14.56 11.53 14.68
N THR A 204 14.42 11.41 16.01
CA THR A 204 15.41 10.73 16.85
C THR A 204 15.10 9.25 17.04
N ASP A 205 13.83 8.93 17.26
CA ASP A 205 13.43 7.59 17.73
C ASP A 205 12.89 6.71 16.59
N GLY A 206 12.72 7.29 15.40
CA GLY A 206 12.03 6.69 14.28
C GLY A 206 10.52 6.60 14.49
N ILE A 207 9.82 6.10 13.48
CA ILE A 207 8.39 5.83 13.58
C ILE A 207 8.01 4.59 12.79
N THR A 208 7.26 3.70 13.42
CA THR A 208 6.75 2.49 12.80
C THR A 208 5.36 2.70 12.20
N ARG A 209 5.01 1.85 11.22
CA ARG A 209 3.64 1.77 10.65
C ARG A 209 2.56 1.67 11.73
N LYS A 210 2.76 0.79 12.73
CA LYS A 210 1.82 0.59 13.83
C LYS A 210 1.63 1.88 14.65
N GLN A 211 2.73 2.51 15.06
CA GLN A 211 2.68 3.77 15.82
C GLN A 211 1.98 4.88 15.05
N SER A 212 2.32 5.08 13.77
CA SER A 212 1.66 6.13 12.96
C SER A 212 0.14 5.93 12.85
N ARG A 213 -0.31 4.68 12.74
CA ARG A 213 -1.73 4.34 12.67
C ARG A 213 -2.45 4.55 14.00
N GLU A 214 -1.83 4.15 15.11
CA GLU A 214 -2.38 4.38 16.46
C GLU A 214 -2.51 5.87 16.76
N LEU A 215 -1.48 6.67 16.45
CA LEU A 215 -1.50 8.12 16.65
C LEU A 215 -2.59 8.81 15.84
N LEU A 216 -2.80 8.39 14.58
CA LEU A 216 -3.89 8.90 13.75
C LEU A 216 -5.27 8.54 14.33
N ASN A 217 -5.46 7.29 14.76
CA ASN A 217 -6.73 6.85 15.35
C ASN A 217 -7.03 7.57 16.67
N ASP A 218 -6.01 7.77 17.50
CA ASP A 218 -6.15 8.55 18.74
C ASP A 218 -6.54 10.00 18.46
N ALA A 219 -5.98 10.62 17.42
CA ALA A 219 -6.37 11.97 17.02
C ALA A 219 -7.82 12.05 16.55
N LYS A 220 -8.27 11.08 15.73
CA LYS A 220 -9.68 10.98 15.31
C LYS A 220 -10.63 10.83 16.50
N ARG A 221 -10.31 9.93 17.44
CA ARG A 221 -11.11 9.72 18.66
C ARG A 221 -11.22 10.98 19.51
N ILE A 222 -10.12 11.74 19.66
CA ILE A 222 -10.12 13.00 20.41
C ILE A 222 -10.98 14.05 19.70
N GLN A 223 -10.90 14.15 18.37
CA GLN A 223 -11.74 15.07 17.62
C GLN A 223 -13.23 14.76 17.76
N GLU A 224 -13.62 13.49 17.62
CA GLU A 224 -15.01 13.05 17.83
C GLU A 224 -15.51 13.37 19.25
N GLN A 225 -14.66 13.19 20.27
CA GLN A 225 -15.00 13.55 21.65
C GLN A 225 -15.21 15.06 21.82
N LEU A 226 -14.37 15.90 21.19
CA LEU A 226 -14.49 17.36 21.24
C LEU A 226 -15.78 17.85 20.56
N GLU A 227 -16.11 17.29 19.40
CA GLU A 227 -17.35 17.61 18.66
C GLU A 227 -18.60 17.20 19.46
N ASN A 228 -18.57 16.04 20.11
CA ASN A 228 -19.69 15.56 20.96
C ASN A 228 -19.89 16.42 22.22
N VAL A 229 -18.82 16.92 22.83
CA VAL A 229 -18.92 17.83 23.99
C VAL A 229 -19.53 19.17 23.59
N GLN A 230 -19.15 19.72 22.42
CA GLN A 230 -19.71 20.97 21.89
C GLN A 230 -21.21 20.88 21.56
N LEU A 231 -21.67 19.72 21.08
CA LEU A 231 -23.10 19.47 20.83
C LEU A 231 -23.93 19.32 22.12
N SER A 232 -23.32 18.87 23.22
CA SER A 232 -23.98 18.74 24.53
C SER A 232 -24.04 20.04 25.35
N GLY A 233 -23.24 21.06 25.00
CA GLY A 233 -23.09 22.30 25.75
C GLY A 233 -24.09 23.43 25.40
N HIS A 234 -25.03 23.23 24.48
CA HIS A 234 -25.98 24.27 24.05
C HIS A 234 -27.39 24.15 24.68
N GLY A 235 -27.53 23.35 25.75
CA GLY A 235 -28.79 23.10 26.43
C GLY A 235 -28.74 23.41 27.92
N GLY A 236 -28.61 24.69 28.29
CA GLY A 236 -28.85 25.08 29.67
C GLY A 236 -28.13 26.35 30.10
N ASP A 237 -28.70 27.50 29.78
CA ASP A 237 -28.58 28.70 30.62
C ASP A 237 -29.77 29.61 30.36
N ASN A 238 -30.79 29.50 31.21
CA ASN A 238 -31.70 30.61 31.47
C ASN A 238 -31.75 30.83 32.98
N PRO A 239 -31.00 31.82 33.52
CA PRO A 239 -31.05 32.14 34.93
C PRO A 239 -32.26 33.04 35.21
N GLY A 240 -33.15 32.59 36.10
CA GLY A 240 -34.23 33.40 36.63
C GLY A 240 -33.80 34.27 37.81
N ALA A 241 -34.13 35.56 37.77
CA ALA A 241 -34.43 36.51 38.86
C ALA A 241 -34.51 37.92 38.25
N GLY A 242 -35.43 38.84 38.52
CA GLY A 242 -36.54 39.01 39.45
C GLY A 242 -36.92 40.51 39.47
N ALA A 243 -38.15 40.82 39.87
CA ALA A 243 -38.68 42.13 40.30
C ALA A 243 -39.05 43.23 39.26
N GLY A 244 -40.36 43.50 39.17
CA GLY A 244 -40.91 44.79 39.63
C GLY A 244 -41.28 45.89 38.61
N ALA A 245 -42.60 46.14 38.53
CA ALA A 245 -43.29 47.42 38.28
C ALA A 245 -43.52 47.93 36.85
N GLY A 246 -44.76 48.36 36.60
CA GLY A 246 -45.02 49.55 35.77
C GLY A 246 -46.01 49.37 34.62
N ALA A 247 -47.21 49.90 34.82
CA ALA A 247 -48.31 50.04 33.86
C ALA A 247 -47.94 50.69 32.51
N GLY A 248 -48.76 50.41 31.48
CA GLY A 248 -48.80 51.24 30.27
C GLY A 248 -49.53 50.61 29.10
N ALA A 249 -50.86 50.74 29.07
CA ALA A 249 -51.68 50.51 27.88
C ALA A 249 -51.34 51.53 26.78
N GLY A 250 -51.33 51.10 25.52
CA GLY A 250 -51.17 51.99 24.37
C GLY A 250 -51.37 51.27 23.03
N ALA A 251 -52.52 51.52 22.42
CA ALA A 251 -52.94 51.02 21.13
C ALA A 251 -52.30 51.79 19.94
N GLY A 252 -52.31 51.17 18.76
CA GLY A 252 -52.10 51.82 17.45
C GLY A 252 -51.24 50.94 16.52
N ALA A 253 -51.79 50.17 15.58
CA ALA A 253 -52.48 50.52 14.33
C ALA A 253 -51.56 50.54 13.10
N GLY A 254 -51.90 49.67 12.12
CA GLY A 254 -51.63 49.78 10.68
C GLY A 254 -50.33 49.13 10.17
N ALA A 255 -50.23 48.54 8.98
CA ALA A 255 -51.17 48.05 7.95
C ALA A 255 -50.28 47.52 6.79
N GLY A 256 -50.74 46.46 6.10
CA GLY A 256 -50.26 46.01 4.77
C GLY A 256 -49.07 45.03 4.83
N GLY A 257 -49.03 43.93 4.08
CA GLY A 257 -49.89 43.40 3.02
C GLY A 257 -49.11 42.32 2.25
N GLU A 258 -49.71 41.12 2.18
CA GLU A 258 -49.57 40.05 1.15
C GLU A 258 -48.21 39.39 0.83
N GLY A 259 -48.21 38.04 0.81
CA GLY A 259 -47.31 37.30 -0.09
C GLY A 259 -46.85 35.88 0.31
N SER A 260 -47.77 34.91 0.26
CA SER A 260 -47.56 33.53 -0.26
C SER A 260 -46.52 32.56 0.36
N GLY A 261 -47.03 31.37 0.71
CA GLY A 261 -46.39 30.11 0.28
C GLY A 261 -45.65 29.30 1.34
N ALA A 262 -46.39 28.61 2.20
CA ALA A 262 -45.86 27.51 3.01
C ALA A 262 -45.50 26.31 2.14
N ASN A 263 -44.32 25.70 2.37
CA ASN A 263 -43.99 24.37 1.87
C ASN A 263 -43.44 23.50 3.03
N PRO A 264 -43.98 22.28 3.23
CA PRO A 264 -43.58 21.37 4.31
C PRO A 264 -42.30 20.55 3.97
N PRO A 265 -41.68 19.87 4.96
CA PRO A 265 -40.38 19.22 4.81
C PRO A 265 -40.47 17.88 4.03
N PRO A 266 -39.37 17.40 3.43
CA PRO A 266 -39.37 16.15 2.67
C PRO A 266 -39.23 14.91 3.56
N GLU A 267 -40.06 13.91 3.29
CA GLU A 267 -39.97 12.53 3.79
C GLU A 267 -39.37 11.59 2.72
N PRO A 268 -38.90 10.38 3.11
CA PRO A 268 -37.92 9.61 2.37
C PRO A 268 -38.50 8.83 1.18
N VAL A 269 -37.71 8.75 0.12
CA VAL A 269 -37.99 7.98 -1.10
C VAL A 269 -37.86 6.47 -0.85
N THR A 270 -38.98 5.78 -1.00
CA THR A 270 -39.06 4.34 -1.26
C THR A 270 -38.86 4.09 -2.76
N LEU A 271 -38.10 3.04 -3.10
CA LEU A 271 -38.03 2.50 -4.46
C LEU A 271 -38.53 1.05 -4.40
N ASP A 272 -39.63 0.82 -5.10
CA ASP A 272 -40.24 -0.46 -5.39
C ASP A 272 -39.68 -1.03 -6.71
N GLY A 273 -39.65 -2.36 -6.80
CA GLY A 273 -39.66 -3.06 -8.09
C GLY A 273 -38.74 -4.26 -8.22
N GLY A 274 -39.30 -5.47 -8.06
CA GLY A 274 -38.98 -6.58 -8.96
C GLY A 274 -38.68 -7.95 -8.34
N GLU A 275 -39.72 -8.76 -8.15
CA GLU A 275 -39.68 -10.19 -7.83
C GLU A 275 -39.03 -11.05 -8.93
N GLY A 276 -38.39 -12.15 -8.54
CA GLY A 276 -37.83 -13.13 -9.48
C GLY A 276 -37.19 -14.38 -8.86
N ARG A 277 -37.97 -15.13 -8.06
CA ARG A 277 -37.94 -16.59 -7.79
C ARG A 277 -36.62 -17.39 -7.94
N GLY A 278 -36.23 -18.04 -6.84
CA GLY A 278 -36.19 -19.51 -6.78
C GLY A 278 -34.82 -20.19 -6.64
N GLY A 279 -34.68 -21.00 -5.59
CA GLY A 279 -33.82 -22.20 -5.59
C GLY A 279 -32.70 -22.22 -4.55
N ASN A 280 -33.02 -22.62 -3.32
CA ASN A 280 -32.06 -23.24 -2.41
C ASN A 280 -31.98 -24.72 -2.80
N ASP A 281 -30.78 -25.25 -3.02
CA ASP A 281 -30.52 -26.69 -2.97
C ASP A 281 -29.24 -26.94 -2.17
N ASP A 282 -29.46 -27.69 -1.08
CA ASP A 282 -28.47 -28.38 -0.27
C ASP A 282 -27.76 -29.51 -1.06
N LEU A 283 -26.70 -30.04 -0.43
CA LEU A 283 -26.12 -31.39 -0.57
C LEU A 283 -24.85 -31.58 -1.43
N ASP A 284 -23.76 -31.66 -0.67
CA ASP A 284 -22.78 -32.75 -0.56
C ASP A 284 -21.79 -33.15 -1.69
N PRO A 285 -20.58 -33.60 -1.29
CA PRO A 285 -19.46 -33.91 -2.18
C PRO A 285 -19.50 -35.37 -2.64
N LEU A 286 -19.24 -35.59 -3.93
CA LEU A 286 -19.12 -36.94 -4.48
C LEU A 286 -17.73 -37.53 -4.20
N GLU A 287 -17.73 -38.51 -3.29
CA GLU A 287 -16.82 -39.65 -3.31
C GLU A 287 -16.99 -40.47 -4.59
N GLY A 288 -15.90 -41.10 -5.02
CA GLY A 288 -15.88 -42.08 -6.11
C GLY A 288 -14.54 -42.80 -6.18
N GLY A 289 -14.27 -43.66 -5.21
CA GLY A 289 -13.21 -44.67 -5.26
C GLY A 289 -13.69 -46.02 -5.82
N LEU A 290 -12.73 -46.96 -5.86
CA LEU A 290 -12.76 -48.39 -6.24
C LEU A 290 -12.33 -48.68 -7.70
N GLY A 291 -11.31 -49.50 -7.99
CA GLY A 291 -10.43 -50.29 -7.12
C GLY A 291 -9.55 -51.28 -7.91
N ASP A 292 -8.70 -51.99 -7.15
CA ASP A 292 -7.94 -53.23 -7.43
C ASP A 292 -6.57 -53.10 -8.14
N GLY A 293 -5.45 -53.69 -7.70
CA GLY A 293 -5.15 -54.61 -6.59
C GLY A 293 -3.72 -55.20 -6.75
N THR A 294 -3.19 -55.82 -5.67
CA THR A 294 -1.88 -56.52 -5.49
C THR A 294 -0.67 -55.61 -5.19
N GLY A 295 0.17 -55.82 -4.17
CA GLY A 295 0.29 -56.82 -3.11
C GLY A 295 1.74 -56.91 -2.61
N THR A 296 1.95 -57.00 -1.29
CA THR A 296 3.21 -57.30 -0.53
C THR A 296 4.27 -56.20 -0.42
N ASP A 297 5.10 -56.04 0.61
CA ASP A 297 5.17 -56.39 2.05
C ASP A 297 6.49 -55.75 2.54
N ASN A 298 6.46 -54.89 3.57
CA ASN A 298 7.35 -54.87 4.75
C ASN A 298 7.57 -53.50 5.40
N SER A 299 7.22 -53.45 6.69
CA SER A 299 7.98 -52.93 7.85
C SER A 299 8.72 -51.58 7.80
N VAL A 300 8.17 -50.65 8.59
CA VAL A 300 8.71 -49.40 9.20
C VAL A 300 9.97 -49.74 10.06
N PRO A 301 11.02 -48.89 10.22
CA PRO A 301 10.87 -47.57 10.84
C PRO A 301 11.80 -46.40 10.47
N ASP A 302 11.30 -45.25 10.92
CA ASP A 302 11.94 -43.98 11.30
C ASP A 302 12.53 -43.02 10.26
N ALA A 303 12.09 -41.76 10.39
CA ALA A 303 12.41 -40.64 9.53
C ALA A 303 13.62 -39.84 10.05
N PRO A 304 14.47 -39.32 9.15
CA PRO A 304 15.22 -38.11 9.42
C PRO A 304 14.88 -36.97 8.44
N GLU A 305 15.06 -35.76 8.95
CA GLU A 305 14.69 -34.48 8.37
C GLU A 305 15.38 -34.12 7.04
N LYS A 306 14.71 -33.18 6.35
CA LYS A 306 14.99 -32.63 5.02
C LYS A 306 16.39 -32.02 4.89
N HIS A 307 17.21 -32.57 3.99
CA HIS A 307 18.33 -31.86 3.38
C HIS A 307 17.93 -31.23 2.03
N LYS A 308 18.06 -29.90 1.94
CA LYS A 308 18.18 -29.13 0.69
C LYS A 308 19.62 -29.22 0.17
N GLN A 309 19.77 -29.39 -1.13
CA GLN A 309 20.96 -29.05 -1.94
C GLN A 309 20.47 -28.60 -3.34
N PRO A 310 21.30 -27.95 -4.17
CA PRO A 310 22.30 -26.92 -3.86
C PRO A 310 22.23 -25.74 -4.86
N THR A 311 22.64 -24.53 -4.45
CA THR A 311 23.04 -23.48 -5.39
C THR A 311 24.55 -23.53 -5.57
N ARG A 312 24.97 -23.57 -6.84
CA ARG A 312 26.35 -23.72 -7.28
C ARG A 312 26.94 -22.35 -7.63
N THR A 313 28.03 -22.03 -6.94
CA THR A 313 29.22 -21.25 -7.35
C THR A 313 29.07 -19.84 -7.90
N THR A 314 29.75 -18.90 -7.23
CA THR A 314 30.87 -18.19 -7.89
C THR A 314 32.10 -18.21 -6.97
N SER A 315 33.24 -18.49 -7.58
CA SER A 315 34.58 -18.51 -7.00
C SER A 315 35.25 -17.14 -7.14
N ASN A 316 36.17 -16.88 -6.21
CA ASN A 316 37.40 -16.07 -6.28
C ASN A 316 37.45 -15.05 -5.14
N ASN A 317 38.20 -15.31 -4.07
CA ASN A 317 39.61 -14.90 -3.99
C ASN A 317 40.27 -15.44 -2.71
N GLU A 318 41.59 -15.50 -2.75
CA GLU A 318 42.50 -16.20 -1.86
C GLU A 318 42.60 -15.62 -0.43
N GLY A 319 42.83 -16.51 0.54
CA GLY A 319 43.86 -16.35 1.58
C GLY A 319 43.65 -15.29 2.66
N GLY A 320 42.99 -15.69 3.75
CA GLY A 320 43.09 -15.01 5.04
C GLY A 320 42.40 -15.84 6.12
N ASP A 321 43.19 -16.44 7.00
CA ASP A 321 42.76 -17.23 8.15
C ASP A 321 42.04 -16.31 9.16
N ALA A 322 40.75 -16.05 8.94
CA ALA A 322 39.93 -15.27 9.85
C ALA A 322 39.22 -16.23 10.80
N LEU A 323 39.66 -16.24 12.07
CA LEU A 323 38.86 -16.82 13.15
C LEU A 323 37.41 -16.31 13.06
N PRO A 324 36.41 -17.15 13.36
CA PRO A 324 35.03 -16.70 13.43
C PRO A 324 34.95 -15.49 14.36
N PRO A 325 34.11 -14.46 14.05
CA PRO A 325 33.98 -13.29 14.89
C PRO A 325 33.62 -13.77 16.29
N GLN A 326 34.46 -13.47 17.28
CA GLN A 326 34.07 -13.72 18.65
C GLN A 326 32.81 -12.90 18.92
N GLU A 327 31.75 -13.57 19.34
CA GLU A 327 30.52 -12.92 19.75
C GLU A 327 30.89 -11.89 20.81
N LYS A 328 30.72 -10.60 20.48
CA LYS A 328 30.84 -9.54 21.47
C LYS A 328 29.86 -9.90 22.59
N ASP A 329 30.34 -10.07 23.81
CA ASP A 329 29.52 -10.12 25.01
C ASP A 329 28.65 -8.85 25.03
N ARG A 330 27.44 -8.97 24.48
CA ARG A 330 26.46 -7.90 24.56
C ARG A 330 25.88 -8.00 25.96
N GLU A 331 26.12 -7.00 26.78
CA GLU A 331 25.55 -6.87 28.14
C GLU A 331 24.02 -6.63 28.13
N TRP A 332 23.33 -6.93 27.04
CA TRP A 332 21.90 -6.72 26.87
C TRP A 332 21.29 -7.80 25.98
N LYS A 333 20.02 -8.12 26.24
CA LYS A 333 19.20 -9.05 25.46
C LYS A 333 18.00 -8.32 24.86
N THR A 334 17.57 -8.75 23.68
CA THR A 334 16.33 -8.25 23.07
C THR A 334 15.13 -8.79 23.86
N ALA A 335 14.32 -7.90 24.43
CA ALA A 335 13.04 -8.23 25.07
C ALA A 335 11.91 -7.45 24.41
N ARG A 336 10.71 -8.03 24.32
CA ARG A 336 9.53 -7.31 23.84
C ARG A 336 8.93 -6.47 24.97
N ALA A 337 8.42 -5.28 24.65
CA ALA A 337 7.92 -4.34 25.66
C ALA A 337 6.73 -4.90 26.48
N ASP A 338 5.93 -5.80 25.92
CA ASP A 338 4.84 -6.52 26.59
C ASP A 338 5.32 -7.57 27.61
N ASN A 339 6.58 -7.99 27.54
CA ASN A 339 7.21 -8.91 28.48
C ASN A 339 8.01 -8.20 29.57
N LEU A 340 8.16 -6.88 29.49
CA LEU A 340 8.92 -6.12 30.48
C LEU A 340 8.11 -5.94 31.77
N ILE A 341 8.68 -6.40 32.88
CA ILE A 341 8.12 -6.27 34.22
C ILE A 341 9.03 -5.32 35.00
N PHE A 342 8.49 -4.16 35.37
CA PHE A 342 9.19 -3.17 36.20
C PHE A 342 8.82 -3.38 37.66
N VAL A 343 9.77 -3.90 38.44
CA VAL A 343 9.62 -4.03 39.89
C VAL A 343 10.04 -2.71 40.53
N VAL A 344 9.17 -2.14 41.35
CA VAL A 344 9.35 -0.82 41.95
C VAL A 344 9.07 -0.85 43.45
N ASP A 345 9.73 0.04 44.18
CA ASP A 345 9.34 0.43 45.52
C ASP A 345 8.56 1.75 45.45
N VAL A 346 7.46 1.83 46.18
CA VAL A 346 6.51 2.95 46.15
C VAL A 346 6.26 3.44 47.56
N LEU A 347 6.35 4.75 47.78
CA LEU A 347 6.03 5.36 49.07
C LEU A 347 4.52 5.61 49.18
N VAL A 348 3.86 4.95 50.14
CA VAL A 348 2.41 5.07 50.38
C VAL A 348 2.18 5.30 51.86
N ASP A 349 1.57 6.43 52.23
CA ASP A 349 1.24 6.77 53.62
C ASP A 349 2.43 6.59 54.59
N THR A 350 3.64 7.00 54.17
CA THR A 350 4.93 6.87 54.88
C THR A 350 5.53 5.46 54.98
N GLU A 351 4.95 4.48 54.30
CA GLU A 351 5.46 3.11 54.22
C GLU A 351 5.94 2.80 52.79
N VAL A 352 7.13 2.21 52.64
CA VAL A 352 7.63 1.77 51.33
C VAL A 352 7.05 0.39 51.02
N LYS A 353 6.38 0.27 49.87
CA LYS A 353 5.75 -0.97 49.40
C LYS A 353 6.31 -1.37 48.06
N ARG A 354 6.70 -2.65 47.95
CA ARG A 354 7.13 -3.22 46.68
C ARG A 354 5.93 -3.56 45.80
N GLY A 355 6.03 -3.23 44.53
CA GLY A 355 5.01 -3.50 43.53
C GLY A 355 5.59 -3.66 42.13
N VAL A 356 4.67 -3.84 41.18
CA VAL A 356 4.96 -3.95 39.75
C VAL A 356 4.18 -2.88 39.01
N ILE A 357 4.84 -2.13 38.12
CA ILE A 357 4.14 -1.15 37.28
C ILE A 357 3.20 -1.88 36.33
N MET A 358 1.97 -1.39 36.24
CA MET A 358 0.97 -1.89 35.32
C MET A 358 1.18 -1.29 33.93
N THR A 359 1.80 -2.04 33.02
CA THR A 359 2.11 -1.62 31.64
C THR A 359 0.91 -1.76 30.68
N ASP A 360 -0.21 -2.31 31.14
CA ASP A 360 -1.45 -2.52 30.37
C ASP A 360 -2.38 -1.29 30.35
N ARG A 361 -2.04 -0.22 31.08
CA ARG A 361 -2.87 0.97 31.26
C ARG A 361 -2.03 2.22 31.52
N VAL A 362 -2.61 3.39 31.24
CA VAL A 362 -1.97 4.69 31.47
C VAL A 362 -2.87 5.53 32.38
N ALA A 363 -2.27 6.27 33.31
CA ALA A 363 -3.00 7.21 34.15
C ALA A 363 -3.42 8.45 33.34
N LEU A 364 -4.60 9.00 33.62
CA LEU A 364 -5.07 10.23 32.96
C LEU A 364 -4.22 11.46 33.34
N ASN A 365 -3.59 11.43 34.52
CA ASN A 365 -2.60 12.42 34.93
C ASN A 365 -1.20 11.92 34.56
N PRO A 366 -0.43 12.62 33.69
CA PRO A 366 0.92 12.21 33.31
C PRO A 366 1.92 12.13 34.47
N SER A 367 1.63 12.76 35.61
CA SER A 367 2.49 12.73 36.78
C SER A 367 2.26 11.54 37.72
N THR A 368 1.38 10.60 37.36
CA THR A 368 1.05 9.44 38.19
C THR A 368 1.08 8.14 37.39
N VAL A 369 1.25 7.01 38.06
CA VAL A 369 1.29 5.68 37.44
C VAL A 369 0.60 4.65 38.31
N TRP A 370 0.04 3.63 37.66
CA TRP A 370 -0.61 2.52 38.32
C TRP A 370 0.40 1.44 38.68
N VAL A 371 0.47 1.13 39.97
CA VAL A 371 1.33 0.07 40.52
C VAL A 371 0.46 -0.97 41.20
N LYS A 372 0.75 -2.23 40.90
CA LYS A 372 0.16 -3.39 41.56
C LYS A 372 1.05 -3.79 42.73
N THR A 373 0.53 -3.67 43.94
CA THR A 373 1.23 -4.06 45.18
C THR A 373 0.54 -5.26 45.81
N ARG A 374 1.28 -6.03 46.62
CA ARG A 374 0.73 -7.15 47.39
C ARG A 374 0.57 -6.73 48.85
N GLY A 375 -0.66 -6.78 49.36
CA GLY A 375 -0.95 -6.50 50.76
C GLY A 375 -0.42 -7.58 51.71
N SER A 376 -0.35 -7.27 53.00
CA SER A 376 0.02 -8.23 54.06
C SER A 376 -0.98 -9.38 54.21
N ASP A 377 -2.20 -9.21 53.72
CA ASP A 377 -3.26 -10.22 53.59
C ASP A 377 -3.11 -11.10 52.33
N GLY A 378 -2.05 -10.87 51.54
CA GLY A 378 -1.77 -11.58 50.30
C GLY A 378 -2.63 -11.14 49.11
N LYS A 379 -3.55 -10.19 49.28
CA LYS A 379 -4.40 -9.69 48.19
C LYS A 379 -3.67 -8.63 47.37
N GLU A 380 -4.01 -8.60 46.10
CA GLU A 380 -3.47 -7.63 45.16
C GLU A 380 -4.23 -6.30 45.30
N LYS A 381 -3.49 -5.20 45.41
CA LYS A 381 -4.04 -3.85 45.50
C LYS A 381 -3.45 -2.99 44.39
N HIS A 382 -4.32 -2.34 43.63
CA HIS A 382 -3.91 -1.38 42.61
C HIS A 382 -3.87 0.01 43.23
N LEU A 383 -2.73 0.68 43.09
CA LEU A 383 -2.49 2.01 43.62
C LEU A 383 -2.15 2.94 42.47
N ASN A 384 -2.71 4.14 42.48
CA ASN A 384 -2.31 5.22 41.59
C ASN A 384 -1.44 6.18 42.39
N VAL A 385 -0.16 6.27 42.05
CA VAL A 385 0.86 6.98 42.84
C VAL A 385 1.62 7.97 41.98
N PRO A 386 2.12 9.08 42.53
CA PRO A 386 2.97 10.01 41.81
C PRO A 386 4.22 9.31 41.27
N ALA A 387 4.62 9.64 40.03
CA ALA A 387 5.82 9.08 39.42
C ALA A 387 7.11 9.50 40.18
N SER A 388 7.05 10.59 40.94
CA SER A 388 8.14 11.04 41.84
C SER A 388 8.38 10.10 43.02
N ASP A 389 7.40 9.27 43.38
CA ASP A 389 7.40 8.50 44.62
C ASP A 389 7.77 7.02 44.37
N ILE A 390 8.38 6.77 43.21
CA ILE A 390 8.68 5.43 42.68
C ILE A 390 10.17 5.29 42.46
N GLU A 391 10.73 4.21 43.00
CA GLU A 391 12.10 3.79 42.76
C GLU A 391 12.10 2.47 41.99
N ILE A 392 12.76 2.44 40.82
CA ILE A 392 12.88 1.22 40.01
C ILE A 392 13.97 0.34 40.60
N LEU A 393 13.59 -0.87 40.99
CA LEU A 393 14.52 -1.85 41.56
C LEU A 393 15.07 -2.82 40.52
N SER A 394 14.22 -3.28 39.61
CA SER A 394 14.54 -4.32 38.63
C SER A 394 13.68 -4.19 37.40
N ILE A 395 14.26 -4.53 36.25
CA ILE A 395 13.55 -4.66 34.97
C ILE A 395 13.79 -6.09 34.50
N GLU A 396 12.73 -6.89 34.51
CA GLU A 396 12.74 -8.27 34.05
C GLU A 396 12.07 -8.34 32.67
N GLY A 397 12.53 -9.21 31.78
CA GLY A 397 12.09 -9.25 30.37
C GLY A 397 12.46 -10.50 29.62
#